data_AF-A0A358B319-F1
#
_entry.id   AF-A0A358B319-F1
#
_cell.length_a   1.000
_cell.length_b   1.000
_cell.length_c   1.000
_cell.angle_alpha   90.00
_cell.angle_beta   90.00
_cell.angle_gamma   90.00
#
_symmetry.space_group_name_H-M   'P 1'
#
loop_
_entity.id
_entity.type
_entity.pdbx_description
1 polymer ?
#
loop_
_entity_poly.entity_id
_entity_poly.type
_entity_poly.pdbx_seq_one_letter_code
_entity_poly.pdbx_strand_id
1 'polypeptide(L)'
;MAAPLRLGLAGLGTVGIGVVKIVQQHADLITRRTGRPVVITAVCARDRSKTRDADLSAYAWETDPVALAQRDDVDVFIEVMGGHEGAAKAATEAAIAAGKDVVTANKALLAHHGQQLAEAAEAAGRVIRFEAAVAGGIPVIKALTEGLAANRIKRVMGVMNGSCNYILTRMQSEGLPYEAVFEEARQLGYLEADPNLDVGGIDAGHKLSLLAAIAFGTKVNFDAVELEGIGAVSIDDIRHADQMGYRIKLLG
;
A
#
# COMPACT_ATOMS: atom_id res chain seq x y z
N MET A 1 27.86 19.89 -2.12
CA MET A 1 26.83 18.82 -2.03
C MET A 1 25.47 19.47 -2.18
N ALA A 2 24.55 18.86 -2.93
CA ALA A 2 23.18 19.34 -3.03
C ALA A 2 22.50 19.33 -1.65
N ALA A 3 21.56 20.25 -1.40
CA ALA A 3 20.79 20.28 -0.16
C ALA A 3 20.12 18.91 0.10
N PRO A 4 19.96 18.44 1.35
CA PRO A 4 19.22 17.20 1.63
C PRO A 4 17.77 17.28 1.15
N LEU A 5 17.20 16.17 0.69
CA LEU A 5 15.75 16.03 0.49
C LEU A 5 15.12 15.60 1.82
N ARG A 6 14.16 16.38 2.30
CA ARG A 6 13.60 16.26 3.65
C ARG A 6 12.25 15.55 3.63
N LEU A 7 12.11 14.50 4.42
CA LEU A 7 10.92 13.65 4.51
C LEU A 7 10.13 13.97 5.78
N GLY A 8 8.82 14.11 5.63
CA GLY A 8 7.85 14.13 6.73
C GLY A 8 7.04 12.84 6.72
N LEU A 9 7.13 12.03 7.78
CA LEU A 9 6.54 10.69 7.82
C LEU A 9 5.30 10.64 8.72
N ALA A 10 4.12 10.53 8.12
CA ALA A 10 2.85 10.32 8.81
C ALA A 10 2.53 8.83 8.92
N GLY A 11 2.54 8.31 10.15
CA GLY A 11 2.34 6.89 10.44
C GLY A 11 3.66 6.21 10.83
N LEU A 12 3.69 5.67 12.06
CA LEU A 12 4.84 4.96 12.63
C LEU A 12 4.46 3.55 13.07
N GLY A 13 3.67 2.86 12.23
CA GLY A 13 3.43 1.42 12.32
C GLY A 13 4.56 0.61 11.67
N THR A 14 4.29 -0.63 11.30
CA THR A 14 5.28 -1.54 10.68
C THR A 14 5.95 -0.93 9.45
N VAL A 15 5.17 -0.38 8.52
CA VAL A 15 5.69 0.23 7.28
C VAL A 15 6.50 1.49 7.59
N GLY A 16 5.95 2.41 8.40
CA GLY A 16 6.64 3.64 8.77
C GLY A 16 7.99 3.40 9.47
N ILE A 17 8.05 2.46 10.41
CA ILE A 17 9.31 2.06 11.06
C ILE A 17 10.27 1.40 10.07
N GLY A 18 9.77 0.61 9.13
CA GLY A 18 10.57 0.09 8.02
C GLY A 18 11.23 1.21 7.21
N VAL A 19 10.49 2.27 6.87
CA VAL A 19 11.03 3.45 6.16
C VAL A 19 12.14 4.12 6.98
N VAL A 20 11.91 4.37 8.28
CA VAL A 20 12.92 4.95 9.17
C VAL A 20 14.21 4.15 9.15
N LYS A 21 14.11 2.82 9.36
CA LYS A 21 15.28 1.93 9.37
C LYS A 21 16.03 1.96 8.05
N ILE A 22 15.32 1.89 6.91
CA ILE A 22 15.94 1.92 5.58
C ILE A 22 16.69 3.23 5.35
N VAL A 23 16.08 4.37 5.68
CA VAL A 23 16.72 5.69 5.52
C VAL A 23 17.97 5.81 6.41
N GLN A 24 17.91 5.33 7.65
CA GLN A 24 19.05 5.35 8.58
C GLN A 24 20.17 4.39 8.15
N GLN A 25 19.84 3.14 7.82
CA GLN A 25 20.82 2.08 7.53
C GLN A 25 21.45 2.21 6.14
N HIS A 26 20.74 2.80 5.18
CA HIS A 26 21.17 2.88 3.79
C HIS A 26 21.41 4.32 3.30
N ALA A 27 21.62 5.27 4.21
CA ALA A 27 21.83 6.69 3.89
C ALA A 27 22.88 6.92 2.78
N ASP A 28 24.04 6.25 2.86
CA ASP A 28 25.11 6.35 1.86
C ASP A 28 24.69 5.82 0.49
N LEU A 29 24.02 4.66 0.47
CA LEU A 29 23.55 4.04 -0.77
C LEU A 29 22.47 4.89 -1.44
N ILE A 30 21.52 5.40 -0.65
CA ILE A 30 20.47 6.29 -1.12
C ILE A 30 21.11 7.54 -1.70
N THR A 31 22.02 8.19 -0.97
CA THR A 31 22.73 9.40 -1.43
C THR A 31 23.47 9.18 -2.76
N ARG A 32 24.14 8.03 -2.93
CA ARG A 32 24.82 7.69 -4.19
C ARG A 32 23.84 7.54 -5.36
N ARG A 33 22.63 7.02 -5.11
CA ARG A 33 21.61 6.80 -6.16
C ARG A 33 20.80 8.06 -6.49
N THR A 34 20.55 8.92 -5.52
CA THR A 34 19.76 10.14 -5.67
C THR A 34 20.61 11.37 -5.99
N GLY A 35 21.92 11.30 -5.77
CA GLY A 35 22.84 12.44 -5.89
C GLY A 35 22.75 13.46 -4.75
N ARG A 36 21.90 13.23 -3.74
CA ARG A 36 21.72 14.10 -2.57
C ARG A 36 21.31 13.31 -1.33
N PRO A 37 21.66 13.74 -0.10
CA PRO A 37 21.17 13.09 1.10
C PRO A 37 19.63 13.08 1.15
N VAL A 38 19.06 12.00 1.67
CA VAL A 38 17.62 11.90 1.98
C VAL A 38 17.49 11.73 3.48
N VAL A 39 16.78 12.62 4.14
CA VAL A 39 16.72 12.71 5.61
C VAL A 39 15.28 12.82 6.08
N ILE A 40 14.96 12.23 7.23
CA ILE A 40 13.67 12.44 7.90
C ILE A 40 13.85 13.62 8.85
N THR A 41 12.98 14.63 8.74
CA THR A 41 13.02 15.83 9.59
C THR A 41 11.92 15.80 10.65
N ALA A 42 10.75 15.25 10.29
CA ALA A 42 9.61 15.18 11.17
C ALA A 42 8.81 13.89 10.99
N VAL A 43 8.19 13.45 12.08
CA VAL A 43 7.34 12.26 12.12
C VAL A 43 6.02 12.58 12.82
N CYS A 44 4.95 11.86 12.47
CA CYS A 44 3.66 11.95 13.13
C CYS A 44 3.11 10.57 13.48
N ALA A 45 2.67 10.42 14.73
CA ALA A 45 1.85 9.30 15.16
C ALA A 45 1.02 9.68 16.40
N ARG A 46 -0.09 8.97 16.60
CA ARG A 46 -1.04 9.18 17.70
C ARG A 46 -0.40 9.13 19.10
N ASP A 47 0.52 8.19 19.31
CA ASP A 47 1.13 7.95 20.61
C ASP A 47 2.66 8.07 20.51
N ARG A 48 3.23 9.06 21.18
CA ARG A 48 4.68 9.30 21.25
C ARG A 48 5.39 8.37 22.23
N SER A 49 4.72 7.90 23.29
CA SER A 49 5.35 7.09 24.33
C SER A 49 5.45 5.61 23.95
N LYS A 50 4.65 5.17 22.96
CA LYS A 50 4.75 3.81 22.42
C LYS A 50 6.17 3.49 21.93
N THR A 51 6.78 2.48 22.55
CA THR A 51 8.10 1.97 22.17
C THR A 51 8.07 1.48 20.72
N ARG A 52 9.07 1.91 19.95
CA ARG A 52 9.26 1.56 18.54
C ARG A 52 10.68 1.08 18.35
N ASP A 53 10.84 0.13 17.45
CA ASP A 53 12.12 -0.49 17.14
C ASP A 53 12.94 0.38 16.16
N ALA A 54 13.11 1.67 16.46
CA ALA A 54 13.97 2.60 15.74
C ALA A 54 14.27 3.82 16.62
N ASP A 55 15.45 4.41 16.45
CA ASP A 55 15.76 5.70 17.09
C ASP A 55 15.02 6.83 16.35
N LEU A 56 14.14 7.52 17.06
CA LEU A 56 13.35 8.65 16.56
C LEU A 56 13.72 9.97 17.27
N SER A 57 14.72 9.96 18.14
CA SER A 57 15.07 11.09 19.02
C SER A 57 15.50 12.35 18.25
N ALA A 58 16.03 12.17 17.04
CA ALA A 58 16.48 13.25 16.16
C ALA A 58 15.35 13.93 15.38
N TYR A 59 14.14 13.37 15.35
CA TYR A 59 13.05 13.87 14.51
C TYR A 59 12.10 14.76 15.30
N ALA A 60 11.65 15.85 14.68
CA ALA A 60 10.54 16.63 15.21
C ALA A 60 9.28 15.76 15.25
N TRP A 61 8.46 15.95 16.29
CA TRP A 61 7.26 15.15 16.49
C TRP A 61 6.01 16.01 16.35
N GLU A 62 5.11 15.60 15.46
CA GLU A 62 3.78 16.17 15.31
C GLU A 62 2.71 15.19 15.80
N THR A 63 1.69 15.71 16.48
CA THR A 63 0.51 14.90 16.87
C THR A 63 -0.62 14.99 15.84
N ASP A 64 -0.56 15.97 14.94
CA ASP A 64 -1.50 16.15 13.83
C ASP A 64 -0.77 15.96 12.48
N PRO A 65 -1.22 15.01 11.64
CA PRO A 65 -0.60 14.80 10.35
C PRO A 65 -0.82 15.96 9.38
N VAL A 66 -1.85 16.79 9.56
CA VAL A 66 -2.05 18.00 8.75
C VAL A 66 -0.98 19.04 9.09
N ALA A 67 -0.66 19.23 10.37
CA ALA A 67 0.45 20.07 10.80
C ALA A 67 1.79 19.59 10.21
N LEU A 68 2.06 18.27 10.25
CA LEU A 68 3.24 17.67 9.61
C LEU A 68 3.29 17.99 8.10
N ALA A 69 2.15 17.85 7.40
CA ALA A 69 2.04 18.13 5.98
C ALA A 69 2.29 19.60 5.62
N GLN A 70 2.13 20.53 6.55
CA GLN A 70 2.31 21.96 6.32
C GLN A 70 3.71 22.49 6.69
N ARG A 71 4.57 21.69 7.34
CA ARG A 71 5.90 22.13 7.75
C ARG A 71 6.77 22.60 6.58
N ASP A 72 7.52 23.67 6.80
CA ASP A 72 8.49 24.23 5.84
C ASP A 72 9.79 23.42 5.75
N ASP A 73 10.05 22.57 6.75
CA ASP A 73 11.20 21.67 6.80
C ASP A 73 10.95 20.27 6.21
N VAL A 74 9.87 20.11 5.45
CA VAL A 74 9.49 18.89 4.75
C VAL A 74 9.35 19.19 3.25
N ASP A 75 10.02 18.40 2.41
CA ASP A 75 9.92 18.50 0.95
C ASP A 75 8.97 17.43 0.38
N VAL A 76 8.99 16.24 0.97
CA VAL A 76 8.16 15.08 0.57
C VAL A 76 7.38 14.57 1.76
N PHE A 77 6.06 14.47 1.60
CA PHE A 77 5.17 13.91 2.61
C PHE A 77 4.96 12.41 2.37
N ILE A 78 5.24 11.59 3.38
CA ILE A 78 5.05 10.15 3.33
C ILE A 78 3.83 9.77 4.18
N GLU A 79 2.80 9.23 3.55
CA GLU A 79 1.55 8.82 4.21
C GLU A 79 1.46 7.29 4.30
N VAL A 80 1.52 6.77 5.53
CA VAL A 80 1.39 5.34 5.84
C VAL A 80 0.57 5.14 7.12
N MET A 81 -0.47 5.97 7.31
CA MET A 81 -1.34 5.94 8.49
C MET A 81 -2.45 4.91 8.38
N GLY A 82 -2.91 4.64 7.15
CA GLY A 82 -4.08 3.80 6.87
C GLY A 82 -5.41 4.56 7.01
N GLY A 83 -6.50 3.92 6.56
CA GLY A 83 -7.83 4.53 6.44
C GLY A 83 -7.97 5.40 5.19
N HIS A 84 -9.20 5.63 4.71
CA HIS A 84 -9.46 6.41 3.49
C HIS A 84 -10.12 7.77 3.75
N GLU A 85 -10.58 8.02 4.98
CA GLU A 85 -11.23 9.28 5.38
C GLU A 85 -10.46 10.01 6.48
N GLY A 86 -10.91 11.22 6.81
CA GLY A 86 -10.44 11.98 7.95
C GLY A 86 -8.97 12.37 7.82
N ALA A 87 -8.15 11.96 8.79
CA ALA A 87 -6.76 12.43 8.91
C ALA A 87 -5.88 12.06 7.71
N ALA A 88 -6.06 10.86 7.12
CA ALA A 88 -5.25 10.43 5.98
C ALA A 88 -5.52 11.27 4.72
N LYS A 89 -6.80 11.50 4.42
CA LYS A 89 -7.23 12.34 3.30
C LYS A 89 -6.82 13.80 3.53
N ALA A 90 -7.20 14.37 4.68
CA ALA A 90 -6.94 15.78 4.99
C ALA A 90 -5.44 16.12 4.97
N ALA A 91 -4.59 15.26 5.52
CA ALA A 91 -3.14 15.48 5.51
C ALA A 91 -2.53 15.37 4.10
N THR A 92 -3.04 14.43 3.28
CA THR A 92 -2.57 14.28 1.90
C THR A 92 -2.98 15.48 1.04
N GLU A 93 -4.22 15.94 1.15
CA GLU A 93 -4.69 17.16 0.49
C GLU A 93 -3.88 18.40 0.95
N ALA A 94 -3.62 18.51 2.26
CA ALA A 94 -2.82 19.61 2.80
C ALA A 94 -1.37 19.59 2.31
N ALA A 95 -0.75 18.41 2.17
CA ALA A 95 0.61 18.28 1.65
C ALA A 95 0.69 18.76 0.18
N ILE A 96 -0.29 18.35 -0.63
CA ILE A 96 -0.40 18.76 -2.04
C ILE A 96 -0.60 20.28 -2.13
N ALA A 97 -1.53 20.83 -1.34
CA ALA A 97 -1.80 22.27 -1.29
C ALA A 97 -0.58 23.08 -0.82
N ALA A 98 0.25 22.50 0.06
CA ALA A 98 1.53 23.08 0.49
C ALA A 98 2.67 22.88 -0.55
N GLY A 99 2.38 22.34 -1.73
CA GLY A 99 3.35 22.16 -2.81
C GLY A 99 4.36 21.04 -2.55
N LYS A 100 3.98 19.98 -1.82
CA LYS A 100 4.85 18.83 -1.54
C LYS A 100 4.53 17.67 -2.46
N ASP A 101 5.55 16.89 -2.81
CA ASP A 101 5.34 15.57 -3.40
C ASP A 101 4.85 14.61 -2.33
N VAL A 102 4.01 13.65 -2.70
CA VAL A 102 3.42 12.67 -1.79
C VAL A 102 3.86 11.25 -2.15
N VAL A 103 4.26 10.48 -1.14
CA VAL A 103 4.48 9.04 -1.24
C VAL A 103 3.51 8.34 -0.29
N THR A 104 2.71 7.39 -0.75
CA THR A 104 1.76 6.68 0.11
C THR A 104 1.77 5.17 -0.13
N ALA A 105 1.44 4.40 0.91
CA ALA A 105 1.15 2.96 0.81
C ALA A 105 -0.36 2.65 1.00
N ASN A 106 -1.20 3.67 1.01
CA ASN A 106 -2.59 3.57 1.43
C ASN A 106 -3.53 3.25 0.26
N LYS A 107 -3.66 1.96 -0.01
CA LYS A 107 -4.54 1.40 -1.04
C LYS A 107 -5.99 1.89 -0.95
N ALA A 108 -6.54 2.00 0.27
CA ALA A 108 -7.92 2.40 0.48
C ALA A 108 -8.13 3.88 0.15
N LEU A 109 -7.24 4.76 0.65
CA LEU A 109 -7.28 6.18 0.30
C LEU A 109 -7.24 6.39 -1.22
N LEU A 110 -6.35 5.67 -1.92
CA LEU A 110 -6.21 5.80 -3.36
C LEU A 110 -7.37 5.19 -4.14
N ALA A 111 -7.96 4.09 -3.68
CA ALA A 111 -9.12 3.50 -4.33
C ALA A 111 -10.34 4.44 -4.32
N HIS A 112 -10.57 5.16 -3.21
CA HIS A 112 -11.71 6.06 -3.07
C HIS A 112 -11.44 7.48 -3.56
N HIS A 113 -10.25 8.03 -3.28
CA HIS A 113 -9.93 9.45 -3.52
C HIS A 113 -8.75 9.66 -4.48
N GLY A 114 -8.14 8.59 -4.99
CA GLY A 114 -6.90 8.66 -5.77
C GLY A 114 -6.99 9.53 -7.02
N GLN A 115 -8.12 9.49 -7.74
CA GLN A 115 -8.33 10.35 -8.92
C GLN A 115 -8.30 11.84 -8.54
N GLN A 116 -9.09 12.24 -7.53
CA GLN A 116 -9.16 13.63 -7.08
C GLN A 116 -7.78 14.11 -6.57
N LEU A 117 -7.09 13.26 -5.82
CA LEU A 117 -5.76 13.56 -5.29
C LEU A 117 -4.72 13.70 -6.42
N ALA A 118 -4.76 12.83 -7.42
CA ALA A 118 -3.86 12.89 -8.58
C ALA A 118 -4.07 14.18 -9.38
N GLU A 119 -5.31 14.53 -9.70
CA GLU A 119 -5.65 15.78 -10.40
C GLU A 119 -5.19 17.02 -9.60
N ALA A 120 -5.37 17.01 -8.27
CA ALA A 120 -4.90 18.10 -7.41
C ALA A 120 -3.36 18.21 -7.40
N ALA A 121 -2.64 17.09 -7.36
CA ALA A 121 -1.19 17.07 -7.42
C ALA A 121 -0.67 17.57 -8.77
N GLU A 122 -1.26 17.11 -9.88
CA GLU A 122 -0.92 17.56 -11.23
C GLU A 122 -1.15 19.07 -11.39
N ALA A 123 -2.27 19.60 -10.91
CA ALA A 123 -2.57 21.04 -10.92
C ALA A 123 -1.54 21.86 -10.13
N ALA A 124 -0.95 21.29 -9.08
CA ALA A 124 0.09 21.91 -8.28
C ALA A 124 1.52 21.66 -8.81
N GLY A 125 1.68 20.93 -9.93
CA GLY A 125 2.97 20.53 -10.46
C GLY A 125 3.73 19.55 -9.55
N ARG A 126 2.99 18.74 -8.78
CA ARG A 126 3.49 17.75 -7.83
C ARG A 126 3.12 16.34 -8.25
N VAL A 127 3.79 15.37 -7.65
CA VAL A 127 3.53 13.94 -7.93
C VAL A 127 3.06 13.19 -6.70
N ILE A 128 2.18 12.21 -6.93
CA ILE A 128 1.84 11.18 -5.96
C ILE A 128 2.47 9.87 -6.42
N ARG A 129 3.25 9.22 -5.55
CA ARG A 129 3.85 7.91 -5.79
C ARG A 129 3.26 6.90 -4.81
N PHE A 130 2.87 5.73 -5.32
CA PHE A 130 2.10 4.76 -4.54
C PHE A 130 2.46 3.28 -4.80
N GLU A 131 3.71 3.01 -5.19
CA GLU A 131 4.19 1.64 -5.45
C GLU A 131 3.84 0.68 -4.28
N ALA A 132 4.07 1.11 -3.04
CA ALA A 132 3.84 0.29 -1.86
C ALA A 132 2.36 -0.04 -1.59
N ALA A 133 1.41 0.64 -2.24
CA ALA A 133 -0.02 0.37 -2.08
C ALA A 133 -0.46 -0.91 -2.81
N VAL A 134 0.31 -1.37 -3.81
CA VAL A 134 -0.03 -2.51 -4.65
C VAL A 134 1.12 -3.51 -4.69
N ALA A 135 0.83 -4.78 -4.43
CA ALA A 135 1.81 -5.88 -4.51
C ALA A 135 3.08 -5.73 -3.63
N GLY A 136 3.05 -4.85 -2.61
CA GLY A 136 4.08 -4.73 -1.59
C GLY A 136 5.45 -4.35 -2.16
N GLY A 137 6.38 -5.30 -2.19
CA GLY A 137 7.74 -5.09 -2.69
C GLY A 137 7.92 -5.33 -4.20
N ILE A 138 6.87 -5.76 -4.91
CA ILE A 138 6.92 -6.01 -6.35
C ILE A 138 6.76 -4.66 -7.08
N PRO A 139 7.71 -4.24 -7.95
CA PRO A 139 7.69 -2.91 -8.58
C PRO A 139 6.72 -2.85 -9.78
N VAL A 140 5.45 -3.16 -9.54
CA VAL A 140 4.43 -3.32 -10.59
C VAL A 140 3.98 -1.99 -11.18
N ILE A 141 3.84 -0.93 -10.37
CA ILE A 141 3.45 0.40 -10.83
C ILE A 141 4.56 0.98 -11.71
N LYS A 142 5.82 0.91 -11.28
CA LYS A 142 6.96 1.33 -12.12
C LYS A 142 7.06 0.49 -13.40
N ALA A 143 6.86 -0.82 -13.32
CA ALA A 143 6.89 -1.67 -14.52
C ALA A 143 5.82 -1.26 -15.54
N LEU A 144 4.58 -0.99 -15.10
CA LEU A 144 3.49 -0.58 -15.97
C LEU A 144 3.68 0.84 -16.53
N THR A 145 4.09 1.79 -15.68
CA THR A 145 4.18 3.22 -16.06
C THR A 145 5.44 3.57 -16.84
N GLU A 146 6.56 2.92 -16.55
CA GLU A 146 7.86 3.26 -17.15
C GLU A 146 8.38 2.13 -18.04
N GLY A 147 8.43 0.90 -17.52
CA GLY A 147 9.00 -0.24 -18.24
C GLY A 147 8.19 -0.68 -19.47
N LEU A 148 6.86 -0.56 -19.37
CA LEU A 148 5.90 -0.97 -20.41
C LEU A 148 5.23 0.22 -21.09
N ALA A 149 5.76 1.44 -20.94
CA ALA A 149 5.16 2.67 -21.46
C ALA A 149 4.85 2.65 -22.97
N ALA A 150 5.61 1.88 -23.76
CA ALA A 150 5.41 1.72 -25.21
C ALA A 150 4.45 0.58 -25.59
N ASN A 151 3.89 -0.14 -24.62
CA ASN A 151 3.06 -1.32 -24.85
C ASN A 151 1.58 -1.01 -24.61
N ARG A 152 0.71 -1.56 -25.46
CA ARG A 152 -0.73 -1.58 -25.19
C ARG A 152 -1.05 -2.76 -24.28
N ILE A 153 -1.37 -2.48 -23.02
CA ILE A 153 -1.81 -3.51 -22.08
C ILE A 153 -3.19 -4.04 -22.51
N LYS A 154 -3.31 -5.36 -22.61
CA LYS A 154 -4.58 -6.04 -22.98
C LYS A 154 -5.30 -6.63 -21.78
N ARG A 155 -4.55 -7.03 -20.75
CA ARG A 155 -5.07 -7.67 -19.55
C ARG A 155 -4.07 -7.50 -18.42
N VAL A 156 -4.58 -7.26 -17.22
CA VAL A 156 -3.86 -7.41 -15.96
C VAL A 156 -4.56 -8.53 -15.19
N MET A 157 -3.78 -9.42 -14.60
CA MET A 157 -4.29 -10.45 -13.71
C MET A 157 -3.24 -10.75 -12.64
N GLY A 158 -3.66 -11.02 -11.41
CA GLY A 158 -2.73 -11.47 -10.39
C GLY A 158 -3.39 -12.03 -9.14
N VAL A 159 -2.59 -12.77 -8.37
CA VAL A 159 -2.91 -13.13 -6.99
C VAL A 159 -2.47 -11.96 -6.11
N MET A 160 -3.44 -11.16 -5.67
CA MET A 160 -3.17 -9.85 -5.05
C MET A 160 -3.40 -9.81 -3.53
N ASN A 161 -3.96 -10.87 -2.93
CA ASN A 161 -4.15 -11.00 -1.48
C ASN A 161 -3.39 -12.21 -0.92
N GLY A 162 -2.48 -11.94 0.03
CA GLY A 162 -1.60 -12.96 0.60
C GLY A 162 -2.34 -13.98 1.47
N SER A 163 -3.29 -13.51 2.27
CA SER A 163 -4.03 -14.33 3.24
C SER A 163 -4.96 -15.32 2.54
N CYS A 164 -5.69 -14.88 1.51
CA CYS A 164 -6.48 -15.75 0.65
C CYS A 164 -5.61 -16.80 -0.05
N ASN A 165 -4.47 -16.37 -0.59
CA ASN A 165 -3.56 -17.29 -1.27
C ASN A 165 -2.96 -18.32 -0.30
N TYR A 166 -2.64 -17.91 0.93
CA TYR A 166 -2.21 -18.82 1.99
C TYR A 166 -3.30 -19.86 2.27
N ILE A 167 -4.52 -19.42 2.58
CA ILE A 167 -5.64 -20.30 2.93
C ILE A 167 -5.90 -21.32 1.82
N LEU A 168 -6.07 -20.87 0.57
CA LEU A 168 -6.33 -21.77 -0.56
C LEU A 168 -5.17 -22.74 -0.81
N THR A 169 -3.92 -22.29 -0.62
CA THR A 169 -2.74 -23.16 -0.77
C THR A 169 -2.67 -24.21 0.33
N ARG A 170 -2.99 -23.85 1.58
CA ARG A 170 -3.00 -24.75 2.74
C ARG A 170 -4.12 -25.78 2.66
N MET A 171 -5.34 -25.35 2.34
CA MET A 171 -6.46 -26.25 2.08
C MET A 171 -6.09 -27.29 1.02
N GLN A 172 -5.43 -26.87 -0.05
CA GLN A 172 -4.97 -27.77 -1.09
C GLN A 172 -3.86 -28.72 -0.63
N SER A 173 -2.82 -28.21 0.04
CA SER A 173 -1.66 -29.03 0.40
C SER A 173 -1.97 -30.06 1.48
N GLU A 174 -2.87 -29.74 2.41
CA GLU A 174 -3.18 -30.59 3.57
C GLU A 174 -4.55 -31.25 3.50
N GLY A 175 -5.37 -30.93 2.50
CA GLY A 175 -6.70 -31.49 2.36
C GLY A 175 -7.68 -31.03 3.44
N LEU A 176 -7.44 -29.87 4.04
CA LEU A 176 -8.20 -29.33 5.18
C LEU A 176 -9.39 -28.46 4.73
N PRO A 177 -10.51 -28.46 5.49
CA PRO A 177 -11.64 -27.58 5.23
C PRO A 177 -11.30 -26.10 5.52
N TYR A 178 -12.08 -25.20 4.92
CA TYR A 178 -11.86 -23.75 4.98
C TYR A 178 -11.77 -23.24 6.42
N GLU A 179 -12.70 -23.65 7.28
CA GLU A 179 -12.82 -23.16 8.66
C GLU A 179 -11.58 -23.48 9.50
N ALA A 180 -11.01 -24.67 9.30
CA ALA A 180 -9.80 -25.10 10.02
C ALA A 180 -8.59 -24.24 9.63
N VAL A 181 -8.41 -24.01 8.32
CA VAL A 181 -7.28 -23.23 7.80
C VAL A 181 -7.46 -21.74 8.08
N PHE A 182 -8.71 -21.24 8.05
CA PHE A 182 -9.03 -19.86 8.41
C PHE A 182 -8.64 -19.58 9.87
N GLU A 183 -8.98 -20.47 10.80
CA GLU A 183 -8.62 -20.32 12.21
C GLU A 183 -7.10 -20.44 12.42
N GLU A 184 -6.43 -21.34 11.70
CA GLU A 184 -4.95 -21.42 11.68
C GLU A 184 -4.34 -20.08 11.21
N ALA A 185 -4.82 -19.54 10.09
CA ALA A 185 -4.34 -18.27 9.54
C ALA A 185 -4.56 -17.10 10.50
N ARG A 186 -5.68 -17.10 11.23
CA ARG A 186 -5.99 -16.13 12.28
C ARG A 186 -4.98 -16.20 13.44
N GLN A 187 -4.68 -17.41 13.92
CA GLN A 187 -3.75 -17.64 15.04
C GLN A 187 -2.30 -17.28 14.67
N LEU A 188 -1.92 -17.53 13.42
CA LEU A 188 -0.60 -17.17 12.88
C LEU A 188 -0.48 -15.68 12.53
N GLY A 189 -1.56 -14.91 12.63
CA GLY A 189 -1.58 -13.47 12.35
C GLY A 189 -1.52 -13.11 10.86
N TYR A 190 -1.96 -14.01 9.97
CA TYR A 190 -2.08 -13.72 8.54
C TYR A 190 -3.30 -12.87 8.20
N LEU A 191 -4.34 -12.86 9.03
CA LEU A 191 -5.56 -12.10 8.80
C LEU A 191 -5.51 -10.74 9.51
N GLU A 192 -6.06 -9.72 8.86
CA GLU A 192 -6.32 -8.42 9.51
C GLU A 192 -7.37 -8.55 10.64
N ALA A 193 -7.50 -7.49 11.45
CA ALA A 193 -8.46 -7.47 12.57
C ALA A 193 -9.92 -7.65 12.13
N ASP A 194 -10.25 -7.16 10.94
CA ASP A 194 -11.48 -7.51 10.22
C ASP A 194 -11.13 -8.44 9.05
N PRO A 195 -11.33 -9.76 9.18
CA PRO A 195 -10.97 -10.72 8.15
C PRO A 195 -11.70 -10.50 6.82
N ASN A 196 -12.86 -9.84 6.81
CA ASN A 196 -13.62 -9.62 5.58
C ASN A 196 -12.87 -8.75 4.57
N LEU A 197 -11.96 -7.88 5.04
CA LEU A 197 -11.10 -7.09 4.16
C LEU A 197 -10.17 -7.99 3.32
N ASP A 198 -9.73 -9.11 3.89
CA ASP A 198 -8.92 -10.11 3.21
C ASP A 198 -9.79 -11.09 2.45
N VAL A 199 -10.56 -11.93 3.17
CA VAL A 199 -11.24 -13.10 2.60
C VAL A 199 -12.47 -12.76 1.77
N GLY A 200 -13.00 -11.54 1.92
CA GLY A 200 -14.11 -11.00 1.11
C GLY A 200 -13.67 -10.40 -0.23
N GLY A 201 -12.36 -10.40 -0.54
CA GLY A 201 -11.84 -9.92 -1.82
C GLY A 201 -11.71 -8.40 -1.95
N ILE A 202 -12.09 -7.63 -0.92
CA ILE A 202 -12.06 -6.16 -0.94
C ILE A 202 -10.63 -5.62 -1.15
N ASP A 203 -9.63 -6.17 -0.44
CA ASP A 203 -8.23 -5.80 -0.63
C ASP A 203 -7.71 -6.10 -2.05
N ALA A 204 -8.12 -7.24 -2.63
CA ALA A 204 -7.79 -7.58 -4.02
C ALA A 204 -8.45 -6.60 -5.00
N GLY A 205 -9.72 -6.24 -4.76
CA GLY A 205 -10.46 -5.24 -5.53
C GLY A 205 -9.79 -3.86 -5.52
N HIS A 206 -9.36 -3.37 -4.35
CA HIS A 206 -8.64 -2.09 -4.25
C HIS A 206 -7.35 -2.11 -5.09
N LYS A 207 -6.54 -3.18 -4.96
CA LYS A 207 -5.29 -3.32 -5.71
C LYS A 207 -5.53 -3.43 -7.21
N LEU A 208 -6.52 -4.22 -7.63
CA LEU A 208 -6.90 -4.36 -9.03
C LEU A 208 -7.34 -3.02 -9.63
N SER A 209 -8.10 -2.23 -8.87
CA SER A 209 -8.59 -0.93 -9.35
C SER A 209 -7.45 0.06 -9.59
N LEU A 210 -6.45 0.09 -8.70
CA LEU A 210 -5.25 0.90 -8.92
C LEU A 210 -4.45 0.42 -10.13
N LEU A 211 -4.31 -0.90 -10.30
CA LEU A 211 -3.63 -1.46 -11.46
C LEU A 211 -4.36 -1.19 -12.77
N ALA A 212 -5.69 -1.30 -12.78
CA ALA A 212 -6.52 -1.00 -13.94
C ALA A 212 -6.43 0.48 -14.33
N ALA A 213 -6.47 1.38 -13.35
CA ALA A 213 -6.30 2.81 -13.60
C ALA A 213 -4.97 3.12 -14.28
N ILE A 214 -3.87 2.54 -13.79
CA ILE A 214 -2.54 2.72 -14.35
C ILE A 214 -2.34 2.01 -15.69
N ALA A 215 -2.80 0.77 -15.82
CA ALA A 215 -2.58 -0.04 -17.01
C ALA A 215 -3.38 0.45 -18.23
N PHE A 216 -4.57 1.02 -18.00
CA PHE A 216 -5.48 1.44 -19.06
C PHE A 216 -5.64 2.97 -19.16
N GLY A 217 -5.07 3.73 -18.23
CA GLY A 217 -5.12 5.20 -18.25
C GLY A 217 -6.55 5.75 -18.12
N THR A 218 -7.36 5.15 -17.24
CA THR A 218 -8.77 5.50 -17.07
C THR A 218 -9.14 5.67 -15.61
N LYS A 219 -10.16 6.50 -15.34
CA LYS A 219 -10.83 6.52 -14.04
C LYS A 219 -11.59 5.21 -13.87
N VAL A 220 -11.26 4.45 -12.82
CA VAL A 220 -11.94 3.19 -12.50
C VAL A 220 -13.21 3.48 -11.71
N ASN A 221 -14.28 2.76 -12.05
CA ASN A 221 -15.52 2.74 -11.26
C ASN A 221 -15.41 1.59 -10.25
N PHE A 222 -14.95 1.89 -9.03
CA PHE A 222 -14.75 0.89 -7.98
C PHE A 222 -16.05 0.17 -7.62
N ASP A 223 -17.18 0.88 -7.59
CA ASP A 223 -18.49 0.32 -7.24
C ASP A 223 -18.99 -0.72 -8.27
N ALA A 224 -18.40 -0.75 -9.47
CA ALA A 224 -18.69 -1.74 -10.51
C ALA A 224 -17.73 -2.95 -10.49
N VAL A 225 -16.77 -3.00 -9.57
CA VAL A 225 -15.89 -4.16 -9.41
C VAL A 225 -16.67 -5.28 -8.73
N GLU A 226 -16.81 -6.39 -9.43
CA GLU A 226 -17.40 -7.60 -8.86
C GLU A 226 -16.42 -8.21 -7.85
N LEU A 227 -16.85 -8.31 -6.59
CA LEU A 227 -16.07 -8.86 -5.50
C LEU A 227 -16.68 -10.18 -5.04
N GLU A 228 -15.93 -11.26 -5.21
CA GLU A 228 -16.25 -12.57 -4.65
C GLU A 228 -15.08 -13.06 -3.82
N GLY A 229 -15.36 -13.39 -2.56
CA GLY A 229 -14.38 -13.90 -1.62
C GLY A 229 -14.11 -15.40 -1.77
N ILE A 230 -13.31 -15.94 -0.85
CA ILE A 230 -12.96 -17.39 -0.84
C ILE A 230 -13.81 -18.21 0.14
N GLY A 231 -14.70 -17.58 0.91
CA GLY A 231 -15.40 -18.22 2.02
C GLY A 231 -16.38 -19.34 1.62
N ALA A 232 -16.81 -19.38 0.36
CA ALA A 232 -17.68 -20.44 -0.16
C ALA A 232 -16.90 -21.63 -0.77
N VAL A 233 -15.57 -21.53 -0.88
CA VAL A 233 -14.75 -22.58 -1.48
C VAL A 233 -14.66 -23.77 -0.51
N SER A 234 -15.17 -24.91 -0.94
CA SER A 234 -15.09 -26.16 -0.18
C SER A 234 -13.81 -26.94 -0.50
N ILE A 235 -13.49 -27.91 0.35
CA ILE A 235 -12.38 -28.84 0.07
C ILE A 235 -12.68 -29.73 -1.15
N ASP A 236 -13.95 -30.05 -1.39
CA ASP A 236 -14.34 -30.88 -2.52
C ASP A 236 -14.19 -30.11 -3.85
N ASP A 237 -14.43 -28.79 -3.86
CA ASP A 237 -14.13 -27.94 -5.01
C ASP A 237 -12.63 -28.00 -5.36
N ILE A 238 -11.76 -27.91 -4.35
CA ILE A 238 -10.31 -27.99 -4.54
C ILE A 238 -9.90 -29.36 -5.09
N ARG A 239 -10.48 -30.45 -4.56
CA ARG A 239 -10.18 -31.82 -5.03
C ARG A 239 -10.64 -32.03 -6.47
N HIS A 240 -11.85 -31.59 -6.82
CA HIS A 240 -12.36 -31.69 -8.18
C HIS A 240 -11.52 -30.84 -9.15
N ALA A 241 -11.15 -29.61 -8.77
CA ALA A 241 -10.26 -28.78 -9.56
C ALA A 241 -8.90 -29.47 -9.81
N ASP A 242 -8.31 -30.09 -8.78
CA ASP A 242 -7.03 -30.81 -8.90
C ASP A 242 -7.13 -32.03 -9.82
N GLN A 243 -8.21 -32.82 -9.74
CA GLN A 243 -8.47 -33.94 -10.65
C GLN A 243 -8.56 -33.50 -12.12
N MET A 244 -9.06 -32.28 -12.36
CA MET A 244 -9.13 -31.68 -13.69
C MET A 244 -7.82 -30.99 -14.12
N GLY A 245 -6.78 -30.98 -13.28
CA GLY A 245 -5.50 -30.33 -13.54
C GLY A 245 -5.47 -28.82 -13.27
N TYR A 246 -6.44 -28.28 -12.53
CA TYR A 246 -6.57 -26.86 -12.21
C TYR A 246 -6.21 -26.56 -10.75
N ARG A 247 -6.11 -25.27 -10.44
CA ARG A 247 -5.86 -24.73 -9.10
C ARG A 247 -6.87 -23.63 -8.82
N ILE A 248 -7.37 -23.57 -7.59
CA ILE A 248 -8.25 -22.48 -7.14
C ILE A 248 -7.39 -21.36 -6.55
N LYS A 249 -7.59 -20.14 -7.06
CA LYS A 249 -6.91 -18.92 -6.61
C LYS A 249 -7.91 -17.76 -6.64
N LEU A 250 -7.79 -16.87 -5.66
CA LEU A 250 -8.44 -15.55 -5.73
C LEU A 250 -7.65 -14.68 -6.70
N LEU A 251 -8.24 -14.36 -7.85
CA LEU A 251 -7.63 -13.56 -8.91
C LEU A 251 -8.32 -12.20 -8.97
N GLY A 252 -7.51 -11.14 -9.07
CA GLY A 252 -7.91 -9.86 -9.63
C GLY A 252 -7.49 -9.78 -11.09
#